data_AF-A0AAV4XJD9-F1
#
_entry.id   AF-A0AAV4XJD9-F1
#
_cell.length_a   1.000
_cell.length_b   1.000
_cell.length_c   1.000
_cell.angle_alpha   90.00
_cell.angle_beta   90.00
_cell.angle_gamma   90.00
#
_symmetry.space_group_name_H-M   'P 1'
#
loop_
_entity.id
_entity.type
_entity.pdbx_description
1 polymer ?
#
loop_
_entity_poly.entity_id
_entity_poly.type
_entity_poly.pdbx_seq_one_letter_code
_entity_poly.pdbx_strand_id
1 'polypeptide(L)'
;MHSMPAVTLSPNGKWLSCQSMDNKIMVFSALNRFKLNRKKTFTGHMVAGYACSLDFSPDMSYIVSGDADGKVYVWDWKTTKLFSKFKAHDNVCISVIWHPHETSKIVSAGWDGSMKLWD
;
A
#
# COMPACT_ATOMS: atom_id res chain seq x y z
N MET A 1 4.62 -17.26 10.38
CA MET A 1 4.76 -15.83 10.06
C MET A 1 4.83 -15.76 8.54
N HIS A 2 3.90 -15.10 7.86
CA HIS A 2 3.97 -14.96 6.40
C HIS A 2 5.07 -13.97 6.03
N SER A 3 5.70 -14.15 4.86
CA SER A 3 6.74 -13.25 4.38
C SER A 3 6.18 -11.84 4.19
N MET A 4 7.02 -10.84 4.45
CA MET A 4 6.70 -9.43 4.24
C MET A 4 7.65 -8.86 3.18
N PRO A 5 7.34 -9.01 1.88
CA PRO A 5 8.27 -8.67 0.80
C PRO A 5 8.45 -7.17 0.58
N ALA A 6 7.46 -6.35 0.97
CA ALA A 6 7.47 -4.92 0.77
C ALA A 6 7.19 -4.21 2.10
N VAL A 7 7.98 -3.17 2.39
CA VAL A 7 7.87 -2.36 3.60
C VAL A 7 8.07 -0.90 3.22
N THR A 8 7.25 -0.01 3.77
CA THR A 8 7.44 1.44 3.64
C THR A 8 7.37 2.12 5.01
N LEU A 9 8.11 3.22 5.15
CA LEU A 9 8.04 4.10 6.31
C LEU A 9 6.99 5.18 6.07
N SER A 10 6.15 5.45 7.05
CA SER A 10 5.21 6.57 6.99
C SER A 10 5.95 7.91 6.90
N PRO A 11 5.41 8.95 6.23
CA PRO A 11 6.06 10.26 6.09
C PRO A 11 6.41 10.93 7.41
N ASN A 12 5.65 10.67 8.48
CA ASN A 12 5.91 11.18 9.82
C ASN A 12 6.92 10.34 10.64
N GLY A 13 7.48 9.26 10.06
CA GLY A 13 8.44 8.36 10.68
C GLY A 13 7.91 7.52 11.85
N LYS A 14 6.61 7.55 12.16
CA LYS A 14 6.05 6.85 13.33
C LYS A 14 5.68 5.40 13.05
N TRP A 15 5.41 5.05 11.80
CA TRP A 15 4.84 3.77 11.42
C TRP A 15 5.62 3.11 10.28
N LEU A 16 5.74 1.80 10.35
CA LEU A 16 6.19 0.95 9.26
C LEU A 16 5.00 0.15 8.76
N SER A 17 4.65 0.30 7.48
CA SER A 17 3.63 -0.53 6.84
C SER A 17 4.32 -1.63 6.06
N CYS A 18 3.99 -2.86 6.40
CA CYS A 18 4.53 -4.05 5.78
C CYS A 18 3.41 -4.75 5.02
N GLN A 19 3.63 -5.03 3.75
CA GLN A 19 2.74 -5.92 3.02
C GLN A 19 3.06 -7.35 3.42
N SER A 20 2.07 -8.08 3.89
CA SER A 20 2.22 -9.49 4.25
C SER A 20 1.59 -10.35 3.17
N MET A 21 2.24 -11.47 2.85
CA MET A 21 1.76 -12.45 1.86
C MET A 21 0.42 -13.13 2.25
N ASP A 22 -0.14 -12.82 3.42
CA ASP A 22 -1.48 -13.25 3.86
C ASP A 22 -2.61 -12.30 3.41
N ASN A 23 -2.37 -11.49 2.37
CA ASN A 23 -3.32 -10.52 1.83
C ASN A 23 -3.71 -9.40 2.81
N LYS A 24 -2.75 -9.02 3.68
CA LYS A 24 -2.93 -7.95 4.65
C LYS A 24 -1.75 -6.99 4.61
N ILE A 25 -2.04 -5.72 4.88
CA ILE A 25 -1.01 -4.75 5.26
C ILE A 25 -1.00 -4.66 6.78
N MET A 26 0.15 -4.97 7.36
CA MET A 26 0.39 -4.94 8.79
C MET A 26 1.19 -3.68 9.14
N VAL A 27 0.78 -2.98 10.19
CA VAL A 27 1.45 -1.74 10.63
C VAL A 27 2.20 -1.97 11.92
N PHE A 28 3.47 -1.61 11.95
CA PHE A 28 4.33 -1.64 13.12
C PHE A 28 4.64 -0.22 13.59
N SER A 29 4.76 -0.05 14.91
CA SER A 29 5.37 1.17 15.48
C SER A 29 6.85 1.20 15.10
N ALA A 30 7.28 2.26 14.41
CA ALA A 30 8.69 2.48 14.08
C ALA A 30 9.45 3.07 15.26
N LEU A 31 8.78 3.88 16.09
CA LEU A 31 9.38 4.52 17.25
C LEU A 31 9.39 3.59 18.48
N ASN A 32 10.53 3.61 19.18
CA ASN A 32 10.83 2.91 20.44
C ASN A 32 10.74 1.39 20.39
N ARG A 33 9.53 0.84 20.42
CA ARG A 33 9.29 -0.61 20.48
C ARG A 33 8.64 -1.03 19.19
N PHE A 34 9.37 -1.81 18.39
CA PHE A 34 8.85 -2.46 17.20
C PHE A 34 7.71 -3.41 17.58
N LYS A 35 6.47 -2.91 17.48
CA LYS A 35 5.26 -3.62 17.91
C LYS A 35 4.17 -3.46 16.87
N LEU A 36 3.53 -4.58 16.54
CA LEU A 36 2.37 -4.61 15.65
C LEU A 36 1.19 -3.83 16.26
N ASN A 37 0.68 -2.88 15.49
CA ASN A 37 -0.54 -2.15 15.80
C ASN A 37 -1.76 -2.91 15.27
N ARG A 38 -2.37 -3.74 16.12
CA ARG A 38 -3.55 -4.55 15.77
C ARG A 38 -4.78 -3.74 15.34
N LYS A 39 -4.81 -2.43 15.60
CA LYS A 39 -5.91 -1.55 15.15
C LYS A 39 -5.72 -1.07 13.71
N LYS A 40 -4.53 -1.23 13.13
CA LYS A 40 -4.19 -0.79 11.78
C LYS A 40 -3.82 -2.02 10.96
N THR A 41 -4.85 -2.66 10.42
CA THR A 41 -4.72 -3.80 9.52
C THR A 41 -5.62 -3.54 8.32
N PHE A 42 -5.03 -3.55 7.13
CA PHE A 42 -5.76 -3.28 5.89
C PHE A 42 -5.89 -4.57 5.10
N THR A 43 -7.11 -4.88 4.68
CA THR A 43 -7.47 -6.13 4.00
C THR A 43 -8.33 -5.84 2.77
N GLY A 44 -8.54 -6.85 1.93
CA GLY A 44 -9.41 -6.80 0.76
C GLY A 44 -8.69 -6.71 -0.59
N HIS A 45 -7.35 -6.59 -0.57
CA HIS A 45 -6.50 -6.80 -1.75
C HIS A 45 -5.97 -8.24 -1.77
N MET A 46 -5.53 -8.72 -2.92
CA MET A 46 -4.91 -10.02 -3.11
C MET A 46 -3.46 -9.86 -3.58
N VAL A 47 -2.49 -10.24 -2.75
CA VAL A 47 -1.06 -10.09 -3.08
C VAL A 47 -0.29 -11.40 -2.86
N ALA A 48 -1.00 -12.49 -2.58
CA ALA A 48 -0.40 -13.81 -2.43
C ALA A 48 0.54 -14.15 -3.62
N GLY A 49 1.83 -14.33 -3.30
CA GLY A 49 2.85 -14.69 -4.29
C GLY A 49 3.55 -13.51 -4.97
N TYR A 50 3.16 -12.26 -4.68
CA TYR A 50 3.74 -11.06 -5.30
C TYR A 50 4.26 -10.07 -4.26
N ALA A 51 5.30 -9.34 -4.62
CA ALA A 51 5.91 -8.31 -3.79
C ALA A 51 5.37 -6.93 -4.18
N CYS A 52 4.07 -6.67 -4.00
CA CYS A 52 3.50 -5.40 -4.43
C CYS A 52 3.94 -4.27 -3.48
N SER A 53 4.40 -3.14 -4.01
CA SER A 53 4.73 -2.02 -3.13
C SER A 53 3.45 -1.38 -2.57
N LEU A 54 3.64 -0.66 -1.48
CA LEU A 54 2.64 0.18 -0.85
C LEU A 54 3.27 1.50 -0.44
N ASP A 55 2.45 2.54 -0.39
CA ASP A 55 2.90 3.87 -0.04
C ASP A 55 1.84 4.63 0.76
N PHE A 56 2.26 5.69 1.42
CA PHE A 56 1.38 6.60 2.15
C PHE A 56 1.13 7.86 1.36
N SER A 57 -0.06 8.44 1.53
CA SER A 57 -0.25 9.83 1.12
C SER A 57 0.65 10.76 1.96
N PRO A 58 1.13 11.89 1.38
CA PRO A 58 2.00 12.83 2.09
C PRO A 58 1.40 13.39 3.39
N ASP A 59 0.08 13.57 3.41
CA ASP A 59 -0.71 14.03 4.55
C ASP A 59 -1.08 12.91 5.55
N MET A 60 -0.70 11.66 5.23
CA MET A 60 -0.98 10.46 6.00
C MET A 60 -2.46 10.10 6.15
N SER A 61 -3.32 10.64 5.28
CA SER A 61 -4.74 10.33 5.23
C SER A 61 -5.03 8.95 4.62
N TYR A 62 -4.16 8.47 3.73
CA TYR A 62 -4.40 7.26 2.95
C TYR A 62 -3.18 6.34 2.86
N ILE A 63 -3.44 5.07 2.59
CA ILE A 63 -2.46 4.08 2.12
C ILE A 63 -2.90 3.57 0.77
N VAL A 64 -1.94 3.39 -0.13
CA VAL A 64 -2.16 2.76 -1.43
C VAL A 64 -1.35 1.47 -1.56
N SER A 65 -1.89 0.46 -2.25
CA SER A 65 -1.11 -0.69 -2.71
C SER A 65 -1.62 -1.24 -4.04
N GLY A 66 -0.72 -1.92 -4.74
CA GLY A 66 -1.08 -2.78 -5.87
C GLY A 66 -1.57 -4.17 -5.43
N ASP A 67 -2.07 -4.93 -6.40
CA ASP A 67 -2.63 -6.28 -6.29
C ASP A 67 -2.15 -7.16 -7.47
N ALA A 68 -2.16 -8.48 -7.27
CA ALA A 68 -1.94 -9.51 -8.29
C ALA A 68 -2.87 -9.34 -9.52
N ASP A 69 -4.10 -8.88 -9.31
CA ASP A 69 -5.08 -8.62 -10.35
C ASP A 69 -4.86 -7.31 -11.12
N GLY A 70 -3.76 -6.58 -10.89
CA GLY A 70 -3.50 -5.29 -11.55
C GLY A 70 -4.39 -4.15 -11.07
N LYS A 71 -5.08 -4.35 -9.95
CA LYS A 71 -5.88 -3.31 -9.29
C LYS A 71 -5.02 -2.52 -8.32
N VAL A 72 -5.35 -1.26 -8.17
CA VAL A 72 -4.81 -0.39 -7.11
C VAL A 72 -5.91 -0.20 -6.07
N TYR A 73 -5.54 -0.31 -4.81
CA TYR A 73 -6.43 -0.15 -3.67
C TYR A 73 -5.95 1.01 -2.83
N VAL A 74 -6.89 1.86 -2.42
CA VAL A 74 -6.67 3.00 -1.55
C VAL A 74 -7.50 2.81 -0.30
N TRP A 75 -6.85 2.79 0.86
CA TRP A 75 -7.50 2.72 2.16
C TRP A 75 -7.39 4.04 2.90
N ASP A 76 -8.45 4.41 3.60
CA ASP A 76 -8.39 5.49 4.59
C ASP A 76 -7.58 5.01 5.80
N TRP A 77 -6.50 5.73 6.10
CA TRP A 77 -5.63 5.43 7.22
C TRP A 77 -6.40 5.44 8.53
N LYS A 78 -7.28 6.43 8.75
CA LYS A 78 -7.97 6.63 10.04
C LYS A 78 -8.93 5.49 10.33
N THR A 79 -9.78 5.15 9.37
CA THR A 79 -10.85 4.15 9.53
C THR A 79 -10.44 2.73 9.16
N THR A 80 -9.29 2.54 8.51
CA THR A 80 -8.82 1.25 7.96
C THR A 80 -9.76 0.62 6.93
N LYS A 81 -10.69 1.41 6.40
CA LYS A 81 -11.65 0.97 5.40
C LYS A 81 -11.10 1.22 4.00
N LEU A 82 -11.50 0.36 3.08
CA LEU A 82 -11.26 0.58 1.66
C LEU A 82 -12.03 1.84 1.23
N PHE A 83 -11.30 2.83 0.73
CA PHE A 83 -11.86 4.08 0.24
C PHE A 83 -12.15 3.98 -1.26
N SER A 84 -11.19 3.49 -2.04
CA SER A 84 -11.33 3.31 -3.49
C SER A 84 -10.55 2.09 -3.97
N LYS A 85 -11.02 1.49 -5.06
CA LYS A 85 -10.26 0.50 -5.83
C LYS A 85 -10.54 0.69 -7.31
N PHE A 86 -9.52 0.55 -8.14
CA PHE A 86 -9.65 0.68 -9.59
C PHE A 86 -8.67 -0.25 -10.31
N LYS A 87 -9.03 -0.64 -11.54
CA LYS A 87 -8.18 -1.46 -12.40
C LYS A 87 -7.19 -0.55 -13.10
N ALA A 88 -5.91 -0.67 -12.74
CA ALA A 88 -4.85 0.17 -13.31
C ALA A 88 -4.10 -0.54 -14.43
N HIS A 89 -3.80 -1.82 -14.24
CA HIS A 89 -2.97 -2.64 -15.13
C HIS A 89 -3.69 -3.93 -15.50
N ASP A 90 -3.42 -4.49 -16.68
CA ASP A 90 -4.01 -5.77 -17.09
C ASP A 90 -3.36 -6.95 -16.36
N ASN A 91 -2.06 -6.83 -16.07
CA ASN A 91 -1.27 -7.74 -15.25
C ASN A 91 -1.03 -7.17 -13.83
N VAL A 92 -0.29 -7.91 -12.99
CA VAL A 92 0.10 -7.54 -11.62
C VAL A 92 0.56 -6.10 -11.51
N CYS A 93 0.00 -5.35 -10.56
CA CYS A 93 0.43 -4.00 -10.22
C CYS A 93 1.53 -4.10 -9.16
N ILE A 94 2.79 -4.07 -9.60
CA ILE A 94 3.94 -4.36 -8.73
C ILE A 94 4.36 -3.15 -7.89
N SER A 95 4.19 -1.94 -8.41
CA SER A 95 4.62 -0.73 -7.70
C SER A 95 3.53 0.33 -7.75
N VAL A 96 3.31 0.98 -6.62
CA VAL A 96 2.49 2.17 -6.48
C VAL A 96 3.20 3.14 -5.56
N ILE A 97 3.24 4.41 -5.96
CA ILE A 97 3.81 5.51 -5.18
C ILE A 97 2.86 6.70 -5.18
N TRP A 98 2.83 7.43 -4.07
CA TRP A 98 2.12 8.69 -3.98
C TRP A 98 3.01 9.83 -4.46
N HIS A 99 2.43 10.84 -5.10
CA HIS A 99 3.18 12.05 -5.39
C HIS A 99 3.51 12.77 -4.07
N PRO A 100 4.78 13.14 -3.80
CA PRO A 100 5.21 13.65 -2.49
C PRO A 100 4.65 15.03 -2.15
N HIS A 101 4.20 15.81 -3.15
CA HIS A 101 3.66 17.16 -2.95
C HIS A 101 2.17 17.28 -3.25
N GLU A 102 1.59 16.34 -3.99
CA GLU A 102 0.22 16.45 -4.50
C GLU A 102 -0.55 15.23 -4.03
N THR A 103 -1.52 15.45 -3.14
CA THR A 103 -2.24 14.35 -2.49
C THR A 103 -3.24 13.66 -3.39
N SER A 104 -3.61 14.23 -4.54
CA SER A 104 -4.48 13.58 -5.53
C SER A 104 -3.72 12.59 -6.42
N LYS A 105 -2.42 12.83 -6.65
CA LYS A 105 -1.68 12.08 -7.67
C LYS A 105 -1.01 10.82 -7.16
N ILE A 106 -1.18 9.75 -7.92
CA ILE A 106 -0.59 8.43 -7.67
C ILE A 106 0.04 7.91 -8.96
N VAL A 107 1.21 7.30 -8.88
CA VAL A 107 1.83 6.59 -10.02
C VAL A 107 1.80 5.10 -9.74
N SER A 108 1.33 4.32 -10.71
CA SER A 108 1.34 2.86 -10.67
C SER A 108 2.22 2.29 -11.78
N ALA A 109 2.85 1.16 -11.52
CA ALA A 109 3.62 0.39 -12.49
C ALA A 109 3.24 -1.09 -12.42
N GLY A 110 3.08 -1.72 -13.58
CA GLY A 110 2.62 -3.10 -13.71
C GLY A 110 3.55 -3.99 -14.52
N TRP A 111 3.31 -5.30 -14.46
CA TRP A 111 3.97 -6.31 -15.29
C TRP A 111 3.50 -6.28 -16.76
N ASP A 112 2.56 -5.39 -17.10
CA ASP A 112 2.23 -5.06 -18.49
C ASP A 112 3.29 -4.16 -19.14
N GLY A 113 4.34 -3.77 -18.40
CA GLY A 113 5.43 -2.92 -18.88
C GLY A 113 5.06 -1.44 -18.94
N SER A 114 3.88 -1.06 -18.44
CA SER A 114 3.42 0.32 -18.44
C SER A 114 3.54 0.97 -17.06
N MET A 115 3.73 2.29 -17.07
CA MET A 115 3.56 3.16 -15.92
C MET A 115 2.40 4.11 -16.20
N LYS A 116 1.52 4.31 -15.22
CA LYS A 116 0.33 5.17 -15.34
C LYS A 116 0.28 6.17 -14.20
N LEU A 117 -0.09 7.40 -14.52
CA LEU A 117 -0.35 8.48 -13.58
C LEU A 117 -1.87 8.63 -13.39
N TRP A 118 -2.29 8.78 -12.15
CA TRP A 118 -3.67 8.94 -11.72
C TRP A 118 -3.80 10.24 -10.93
N ASP A 119 -4.98 10.86 -10.97
CA ASP A 119 -5.36 12.10 -10.25
C ASP A 119 -6.72 11.89 -9.56
#